data_AF-A0A7G9FZ06-F1
#
_entry.id   AF-A0A7G9FZ06-F1
#
_cell.length_a   1.000
_cell.length_b   1.000
_cell.length_c   1.000
_cell.angle_alpha   90.00
_cell.angle_beta   90.00
_cell.angle_gamma   90.00
#
_symmetry.space_group_name_H-M   'P 1'
#
loop_
_entity.id
_entity.type
_entity.pdbx_description
1 polymer ?
#
loop_
_entity_poly.entity_id
_entity_poly.type
_entity_poly.pdbx_seq_one_letter_code
_entity_poly.pdbx_strand_id
1 'polypeptide(L)'
;MDVEQREHVVSGFAFYSEKDARLAEQERQKIAYLDKRIDHTDIQSVLAIYKKALEDRVFRTPVGLEYLRELQGELRAREEELGEEVPPIPLWTNFADVRTKTSPARRRIQPMPEDGGKKAGLCLSVIMNIVMIVAIIAMFVITLNSDQPNILNYERNLQNKYASWEQELTQREQTVREKERELHIENTGNTGNTETEVSQN
;
A
#
# COMPACT_ATOMS: atom_id res chain seq x y z
N MET A 1 29.11 -29.75 -19.28
CA MET A 1 27.76 -30.03 -18.73
C MET A 1 27.99 -30.39 -17.28
N ASP A 2 27.73 -29.43 -16.41
CA ASP A 2 28.17 -29.42 -15.02
C ASP A 2 27.29 -30.30 -14.13
N VAL A 3 27.92 -30.85 -13.08
CA VAL A 3 27.40 -31.93 -12.23
C VAL A 3 26.12 -31.54 -11.47
N GLU A 4 25.82 -30.25 -11.32
CA GLU A 4 24.61 -29.73 -10.66
C GLU A 4 23.30 -29.98 -11.44
N GLN A 5 23.35 -30.13 -12.78
CA GLN A 5 22.13 -30.38 -13.59
C GLN A 5 21.48 -31.74 -13.30
N ARG A 6 22.19 -32.66 -12.64
CA ARG A 6 21.64 -33.97 -12.27
C ARG A 6 20.66 -33.92 -11.10
N GLU A 7 20.66 -32.85 -10.30
CA GLU A 7 19.78 -32.72 -9.13
C GLU A 7 18.34 -32.34 -9.50
N HIS A 8 18.10 -31.90 -10.74
CA HIS A 8 16.81 -31.41 -11.21
C HIS A 8 16.28 -32.20 -12.40
N VAL A 9 16.55 -33.52 -12.45
CA VAL A 9 16.05 -34.40 -13.50
C VAL A 9 14.77 -35.11 -13.05
N VAL A 10 13.68 -34.95 -13.81
CA VAL A 10 12.40 -35.63 -13.55
C VAL A 10 11.90 -36.25 -14.85
N SER A 11 11.58 -37.55 -14.81
CA SER A 11 11.12 -38.34 -15.98
C SER A 11 11.98 -38.15 -17.24
N GLY A 12 13.30 -38.00 -17.09
CA GLY A 12 14.24 -37.79 -18.21
C GLY A 12 14.39 -36.35 -18.69
N PHE A 13 13.59 -35.40 -18.18
CA PHE A 13 13.75 -33.97 -18.45
C PHE A 13 14.66 -33.34 -17.41
N ALA A 14 15.71 -32.65 -17.86
CA ALA A 14 16.58 -31.84 -17.00
C ALA A 14 16.04 -30.41 -16.90
N PHE A 15 15.57 -30.04 -15.71
CA PHE A 15 15.03 -28.72 -15.44
C PHE A 15 16.14 -27.75 -15.03
N TYR A 16 16.02 -26.50 -15.46
CA TYR A 16 16.96 -25.45 -15.10
C TYR A 16 16.80 -24.99 -13.64
N SER A 17 15.59 -25.06 -13.10
CA SER A 17 15.23 -24.55 -11.77
C SER A 17 14.68 -25.68 -10.91
N GLU A 18 15.09 -25.74 -9.63
CA GLU A 18 14.53 -26.66 -8.65
C GLU A 18 13.01 -26.53 -8.53
N LYS A 19 12.47 -25.31 -8.66
CA LYS A 19 11.01 -25.09 -8.60
C LYS A 19 10.29 -25.80 -9.74
N ASP A 20 10.86 -25.77 -10.94
CA ASP A 20 10.27 -26.41 -12.12
C ASP A 20 10.40 -27.93 -12.00
N ALA A 21 11.52 -28.43 -11.48
CA ALA A 21 11.70 -29.84 -11.17
C ALA A 21 10.70 -30.35 -10.12
N ARG A 22 10.51 -29.61 -9.02
CA ARG A 22 9.52 -29.94 -7.99
C ARG A 22 8.09 -29.93 -8.55
N LEU A 23 7.76 -28.97 -9.42
CA LEU A 23 6.46 -28.93 -10.09
C LEU A 23 6.27 -30.15 -10.99
N ALA A 24 7.29 -30.52 -11.77
CA ALA A 24 7.25 -31.70 -12.63
C ALA A 24 7.09 -32.99 -11.83
N GLU A 25 7.72 -33.08 -10.66
CA GLU A 25 7.58 -34.21 -9.74
C GLU A 25 6.16 -34.30 -9.16
N GLN A 26 5.55 -33.16 -8.81
CA GLN A 26 4.14 -33.13 -8.41
C GLN A 26 3.21 -33.56 -9.56
N GLU A 27 3.48 -33.11 -10.78
CA GLU A 27 2.72 -33.55 -11.95
C GLU A 27 2.86 -35.05 -12.19
N ARG A 28 4.08 -35.60 -12.07
CA ARG A 28 4.34 -37.05 -12.14
C ARG A 28 3.51 -37.84 -11.13
N GLN A 29 3.40 -37.35 -9.89
CA GLN A 29 2.59 -37.99 -8.85
C GLN A 29 1.09 -37.89 -9.15
N LYS A 30 0.62 -36.75 -9.67
CA LYS A 30 -0.78 -36.58 -10.11
C LYS A 30 -1.11 -37.53 -11.26
N ILE A 31 -0.21 -37.68 -12.23
CA ILE A 31 -0.36 -38.64 -13.34
C ILE A 31 -0.51 -40.05 -12.76
N ALA A 32 0.43 -40.49 -11.92
CA ALA A 32 0.36 -41.82 -11.31
C ALA A 32 -0.91 -42.07 -10.48
N TYR A 33 -1.51 -41.03 -9.92
CA TYR A 33 -2.80 -41.11 -9.23
C TYR A 33 -3.98 -41.20 -10.21
N LEU A 34 -3.93 -40.43 -11.28
CA LEU A 34 -4.97 -40.39 -12.31
C LEU A 34 -5.00 -41.71 -13.10
N ASP A 35 -3.83 -42.23 -13.46
CA ASP A 35 -3.64 -43.49 -14.19
C ASP A 35 -4.27 -44.70 -13.46
N LYS A 36 -4.21 -44.70 -12.12
CA LYS A 36 -4.87 -45.73 -11.30
C LYS A 36 -6.41 -45.67 -11.31
N ARG A 37 -6.98 -44.54 -11.73
CA ARG A 37 -8.43 -44.27 -11.67
C ARG A 37 -9.07 -44.15 -13.05
N ILE A 38 -8.27 -43.91 -14.10
CA ILE A 38 -8.74 -43.93 -15.47
C ILE A 38 -9.05 -45.39 -15.84
N ASP A 39 -10.21 -45.60 -16.45
CA ASP A 39 -10.48 -46.81 -17.20
C ASP A 39 -10.10 -46.57 -18.67
N HIS A 40 -8.93 -47.07 -19.08
CA HIS A 40 -8.44 -46.95 -20.46
C HIS A 40 -9.22 -47.82 -21.44
N THR A 41 -10.13 -48.68 -20.95
CA THR A 41 -11.03 -49.47 -21.80
C THR A 41 -12.15 -48.60 -22.36
N ASP A 42 -12.60 -47.60 -21.60
CA ASP A 42 -13.65 -46.68 -22.02
C ASP A 42 -13.06 -45.42 -22.65
N ILE A 43 -13.08 -45.39 -23.98
CA ILE A 43 -12.55 -44.28 -24.79
C ILE A 43 -13.21 -42.93 -24.46
N GLN A 44 -14.50 -42.94 -24.08
CA GLN A 44 -15.24 -41.70 -23.77
C GLN A 44 -14.83 -41.13 -22.42
N SER A 45 -14.59 -42.00 -21.41
CA SER A 45 -13.99 -41.62 -20.14
C SER A 45 -12.62 -40.98 -20.33
N VAL A 46 -11.75 -41.59 -21.16
CA VAL A 46 -10.42 -41.04 -21.47
C VAL A 46 -10.53 -39.67 -22.13
N LEU A 47 -11.46 -39.50 -23.09
CA LEU A 47 -11.67 -38.21 -23.75
C LEU A 47 -12.13 -37.14 -22.77
N ALA A 48 -13.09 -37.46 -21.90
CA ALA A 48 -13.61 -36.53 -20.90
C ALA A 48 -12.51 -36.06 -19.94
N ILE A 49 -11.66 -36.99 -19.49
CA ILE A 49 -10.53 -36.69 -18.61
C ILE A 49 -9.47 -35.85 -19.32
N TYR A 50 -9.14 -36.20 -20.57
CA TYR A 50 -8.21 -35.42 -21.40
C TYR A 50 -8.70 -33.98 -21.58
N LYS A 51 -9.94 -33.77 -22.03
CA LYS A 51 -10.54 -32.45 -22.21
C LYS A 51 -10.54 -31.65 -20.91
N LYS A 52 -10.94 -32.28 -19.80
CA LYS A 52 -10.94 -31.64 -18.49
C LYS A 52 -9.53 -31.24 -18.03
N ALA A 53 -8.54 -32.10 -18.25
CA ALA A 53 -7.15 -31.80 -17.91
C ALA A 53 -6.59 -30.61 -18.71
N LEU A 54 -7.01 -30.45 -19.97
CA LEU A 54 -6.69 -29.28 -20.80
C LEU A 54 -7.38 -28.02 -20.30
N GLU A 55 -8.68 -28.08 -20.00
CA GLU A 55 -9.47 -26.94 -19.52
C GLU A 55 -8.94 -26.39 -18.19
N ASP A 56 -8.72 -27.30 -17.23
CA ASP A 56 -8.24 -26.97 -15.89
C ASP A 56 -6.73 -26.61 -15.86
N ARG A 57 -6.01 -26.82 -16.97
CA ARG A 57 -4.55 -26.62 -17.10
C ARG A 57 -3.77 -27.31 -15.98
N VAL A 58 -4.15 -28.57 -15.71
CA VAL A 58 -3.61 -29.38 -14.60
C VAL A 58 -2.11 -29.61 -14.76
N PHE A 59 -1.66 -29.71 -16.01
CA PHE A 59 -0.31 -30.03 -16.43
C PHE A 59 0.30 -28.87 -17.21
N ARG A 60 1.50 -28.45 -16.82
CA ARG A 60 2.22 -27.31 -17.42
C ARG A 60 3.65 -27.64 -17.75
N THR A 61 4.25 -28.62 -17.06
CA THR A 61 5.64 -29.01 -17.30
C THR A 61 5.73 -29.97 -18.48
N PRO A 62 6.93 -30.15 -19.08
CA PRO A 62 7.15 -31.14 -20.12
C PRO A 62 6.69 -32.56 -19.75
N VAL A 63 6.82 -32.95 -18.47
CA VAL A 63 6.36 -34.25 -17.97
C VAL A 63 4.85 -34.41 -18.11
N GLY A 64 4.10 -33.38 -17.70
CA GLY A 64 2.65 -33.37 -17.83
C GLY A 64 2.16 -33.27 -19.28
N LEU A 65 2.87 -32.52 -20.12
CA LEU A 65 2.57 -32.41 -21.55
C LEU A 65 2.83 -33.73 -22.29
N GLU A 66 3.87 -34.48 -21.89
CA GLU A 66 4.14 -35.81 -22.42
C GLU A 66 2.97 -36.77 -22.15
N TYR A 67 2.47 -36.79 -20.92
CA TYR A 67 1.31 -37.60 -20.56
C TYR A 67 0.05 -37.22 -21.35
N LEU A 68 -0.22 -35.92 -21.50
CA LEU A 68 -1.35 -35.47 -22.33
C LEU A 68 -1.20 -35.91 -23.79
N ARG A 69 0.03 -35.95 -24.31
CA ARG A 69 0.33 -36.44 -25.65
C ARG A 69 0.13 -37.95 -25.77
N GLU A 70 0.46 -38.72 -24.74
CA GLU A 70 0.19 -40.16 -24.69
C GLU A 70 -1.33 -40.43 -24.75
N LEU A 71 -2.11 -39.77 -23.88
CA LEU A 71 -3.57 -39.85 -23.90
C LEU A 71 -4.16 -39.43 -25.25
N GLN A 72 -3.64 -38.34 -25.83
CA GLN A 72 -4.06 -37.89 -27.16
C GLN A 72 -3.76 -38.94 -28.24
N GLY A 73 -2.63 -39.66 -28.13
CA GLY A 73 -2.27 -40.76 -29.03
C GLY A 73 -3.24 -41.93 -28.93
N GLU A 74 -3.63 -42.33 -27.71
CA GLU A 74 -4.64 -43.36 -27.47
C GLU A 74 -6.00 -42.98 -28.06
N LEU A 75 -6.42 -41.73 -27.85
CA LEU A 75 -7.68 -41.20 -28.37
C LEU A 75 -7.69 -41.15 -29.91
N ARG A 76 -6.58 -40.74 -30.54
CA ARG A 76 -6.44 -40.71 -32.00
C ARG A 76 -6.40 -42.11 -32.61
N ALA A 77 -5.83 -43.09 -31.91
CA ALA A 77 -5.78 -44.46 -32.41
C ALA A 77 -7.17 -45.11 -32.52
N ARG A 78 -8.16 -44.59 -31.76
CA ARG A 78 -9.55 -45.08 -31.73
C ARG A 78 -10.54 -43.96 -32.06
N GLU A 79 -10.12 -43.03 -32.92
CA GLU A 79 -10.92 -41.86 -33.30
C GLU A 79 -12.26 -42.26 -33.97
N GLU A 80 -12.27 -43.39 -34.70
CA GLU A 80 -13.49 -43.93 -35.32
C GLU A 80 -14.57 -44.34 -34.29
N GLU A 81 -14.16 -44.86 -33.12
CA GLU A 81 -15.08 -45.23 -32.03
C GLU A 81 -15.58 -44.01 -31.25
N LEU A 82 -14.81 -42.92 -31.29
CA LEU A 82 -15.06 -41.72 -30.52
C LEU A 82 -16.17 -40.85 -31.13
N GLY A 83 -16.22 -40.79 -32.47
CA GLY A 83 -17.19 -39.97 -33.20
C GLY A 83 -17.03 -38.46 -33.03
N GLU A 84 -15.97 -38.01 -32.36
CA GLU A 84 -15.63 -36.61 -32.09
C GLU A 84 -14.13 -36.36 -32.34
N GLU A 85 -13.78 -35.17 -32.82
CA GLU A 85 -12.39 -34.78 -33.05
C GLU A 85 -11.65 -34.56 -31.71
N VAL A 86 -10.44 -35.12 -31.60
CA VAL A 86 -9.61 -34.97 -30.40
C VAL A 86 -8.93 -33.59 -30.39
N PRO A 87 -9.20 -32.71 -29.39
CA PRO A 87 -8.66 -31.36 -29.40
C PRO A 87 -7.13 -31.35 -29.29
N PRO A 88 -6.44 -30.37 -29.91
CA PRO A 88 -5.00 -30.23 -29.81
C PRO A 88 -4.57 -29.74 -28.41
N ILE A 89 -3.37 -30.12 -27.98
CA ILE A 89 -2.78 -29.64 -26.72
C ILE A 89 -2.27 -28.21 -26.93
N PRO A 90 -2.83 -27.20 -26.24
CA PRO A 90 -2.37 -25.82 -26.37
C PRO A 90 -1.04 -25.63 -25.65
N LEU A 91 -0.13 -24.89 -26.27
CA LEU A 91 1.14 -24.47 -25.65
C LEU A 91 0.97 -23.02 -25.20
N TRP A 92 1.09 -22.78 -23.89
CA TRP A 92 0.98 -21.43 -23.32
C TRP A 92 2.31 -20.66 -23.31
N THR A 93 3.36 -21.25 -23.87
CA THR A 93 4.69 -20.64 -23.97
C THR A 93 5.01 -20.29 -25.42
N ASN A 94 5.37 -19.04 -25.67
CA ASN A 94 5.90 -18.62 -26.97
C ASN A 94 7.37 -19.04 -27.08
N PHE A 95 7.70 -19.92 -28.02
CA PHE A 95 9.07 -20.42 -28.20
C PHE A 95 9.95 -19.50 -29.04
N ALA A 96 9.36 -18.69 -29.92
CA ALA A 96 10.11 -17.83 -30.85
C ALA A 96 10.76 -16.60 -30.15
N ASP A 97 10.13 -16.06 -29.11
CA ASP A 97 10.56 -14.80 -28.48
C ASP A 97 11.74 -14.94 -27.50
N VAL A 98 12.16 -16.16 -27.20
CA VAL A 98 13.16 -16.47 -26.16
C VAL A 98 14.55 -15.90 -26.49
N ARG A 99 14.82 -15.59 -27.77
CA ARG A 99 16.12 -15.05 -28.22
C ARG A 99 16.35 -13.59 -27.87
N THR A 100 15.32 -12.83 -27.50
CA THR A 100 15.46 -11.38 -27.23
C THR A 100 15.81 -11.04 -25.77
N LYS A 101 15.68 -12.00 -24.84
CA LYS A 101 15.87 -11.77 -23.40
C LYS A 101 17.23 -12.23 -22.84
N THR A 102 18.10 -12.83 -23.67
CA THR A 102 19.45 -13.28 -23.25
C THR A 102 20.57 -12.26 -23.51
N SER A 103 20.24 -10.98 -23.77
CA SER A 103 21.24 -9.89 -23.77
C SER A 103 21.22 -9.12 -22.44
N PRO A 104 22.19 -9.33 -21.54
CA PRO A 104 22.22 -8.69 -20.22
C PRO A 104 22.87 -7.30 -20.31
N ALA A 105 22.42 -6.43 -21.23
CA ALA A 105 23.05 -5.10 -21.41
C ALA A 105 22.16 -4.07 -22.12
N ARG A 106 20.89 -3.90 -21.74
CA ARG A 106 20.21 -2.61 -21.96
C ARG A 106 19.00 -2.44 -21.05
N ARG A 107 19.28 -2.17 -19.77
CA ARG A 107 18.33 -1.51 -18.89
C ARG A 107 18.25 -0.04 -19.33
N ARG A 108 17.50 0.25 -20.39
CA ARG A 108 17.08 1.62 -20.70
C ARG A 108 15.72 1.59 -21.37
N ILE A 109 14.71 1.66 -20.50
CA ILE A 109 13.37 2.18 -20.73
C ILE A 109 12.62 1.47 -21.87
N GLN A 110 11.79 0.49 -21.51
CA GLN A 110 10.59 0.15 -22.30
C GLN A 110 9.36 0.29 -21.40
N PRO A 111 8.27 0.91 -21.90
CA PRO A 111 7.02 1.11 -21.16
C PRO A 111 6.35 -0.23 -20.87
N MET A 112 5.79 -0.35 -19.66
CA MET A 112 5.17 -1.55 -19.13
C MET A 112 3.93 -1.96 -19.95
N PRO A 113 3.79 -3.23 -20.37
CA PRO A 113 2.51 -3.73 -20.87
C PRO A 113 1.52 -3.88 -19.70
N GLU A 114 0.30 -3.38 -19.92
CA GLU A 114 -0.78 -3.41 -18.94
C GLU A 114 -1.37 -4.82 -18.81
N ASP A 115 -1.00 -5.53 -17.75
CA ASP A 115 -1.70 -6.74 -17.31
C ASP A 115 -2.32 -6.54 -15.91
N GLY A 116 -3.64 -6.34 -15.91
CA GLY A 116 -4.63 -7.15 -15.20
C GLY A 116 -4.60 -7.35 -13.67
N GLY A 117 -3.60 -6.88 -12.92
CA GLY A 117 -3.41 -7.31 -11.52
C GLY A 117 -3.41 -6.23 -10.44
N LYS A 118 -3.63 -4.95 -10.77
CA LYS A 118 -3.33 -3.83 -9.85
C LYS A 118 -4.55 -3.32 -9.05
N LYS A 119 -5.51 -4.16 -8.68
CA LYS A 119 -6.64 -3.71 -7.84
C LYS A 119 -6.26 -3.56 -6.36
N ALA A 120 -5.28 -4.32 -5.87
CA ALA A 120 -4.84 -4.25 -4.48
C ALA A 120 -4.05 -2.96 -4.16
N GLY A 121 -3.17 -2.52 -5.08
CA GLY A 121 -2.38 -1.29 -4.90
C GLY A 121 -3.21 0.00 -5.01
N LEU A 122 -4.21 0.01 -5.90
CA LEU A 122 -5.16 1.13 -6.00
C LEU A 122 -6.09 1.20 -4.77
N CYS A 123 -6.64 0.08 -4.29
CA CYS A 123 -7.45 0.08 -3.07
C CYS A 123 -6.67 0.56 -1.84
N LEU A 124 -5.41 0.13 -1.66
CA LEU A 124 -4.58 0.57 -0.55
C LEU A 124 -4.32 2.10 -0.62
N SER A 125 -4.06 2.63 -1.82
CA SER A 125 -3.86 4.06 -2.03
C SER A 125 -5.12 4.88 -1.78
N VAL A 126 -6.30 4.35 -2.13
CA VAL A 126 -7.59 5.02 -1.89
C VAL A 126 -7.91 5.03 -0.40
N ILE A 127 -7.70 3.93 0.32
CA ILE A 127 -7.93 3.84 1.76
C ILE A 127 -7.02 4.82 2.52
N MET A 128 -5.74 4.90 2.17
CA MET A 128 -4.80 5.86 2.77
C MET A 128 -5.25 7.32 2.56
N ASN A 129 -5.72 7.66 1.35
CA ASN A 129 -6.21 9.00 1.03
C ASN A 129 -7.51 9.34 1.80
N ILE A 130 -8.44 8.38 1.93
CA ILE A 130 -9.66 8.56 2.73
C ILE A 130 -9.32 8.84 4.20
N VAL A 131 -8.37 8.11 4.79
CA VAL A 131 -7.92 8.35 6.17
C VAL A 131 -7.35 9.76 6.33
N MET A 132 -6.60 10.25 5.34
CA MET A 132 -6.06 11.61 5.34
C MET A 132 -7.17 12.66 5.32
N ILE A 133 -8.22 12.47 4.51
CA ILE A 133 -9.38 13.37 4.46
C ILE A 133 -10.15 13.36 5.78
N VAL A 134 -10.34 12.19 6.39
CA VAL A 134 -11.01 12.07 7.71
C VAL A 134 -10.27 12.84 8.80
N ALA A 135 -8.93 12.83 8.80
CA ALA A 135 -8.13 13.60 9.75
C ALA A 135 -8.33 15.12 9.59
N ILE A 136 -8.41 15.62 8.35
CA ILE A 136 -8.71 17.03 8.06
C ILE A 136 -10.11 17.40 8.54
N ILE A 137 -11.11 16.54 8.28
CA ILE A 137 -12.48 16.76 8.72
C ILE A 137 -12.57 16.76 10.25
N ALA A 138 -11.88 15.83 10.93
CA ALA A 138 -11.83 15.78 12.40
C ALA A 138 -11.21 17.06 12.99
N MET A 139 -10.15 17.58 12.38
CA MET A 139 -9.55 18.86 12.79
C MET A 139 -10.54 20.02 12.63
N PHE A 140 -11.33 20.05 11.55
CA PHE A 140 -12.40 21.03 11.36
C PHE A 140 -13.53 20.89 12.37
N VAL A 141 -13.97 19.67 12.66
CA VAL A 141 -15.04 19.40 13.63
C VAL A 141 -14.62 19.81 15.04
N ILE A 142 -13.39 19.51 15.45
CA ILE A 142 -12.83 19.98 16.73
C ILE A 142 -12.74 21.50 16.73
N THR A 143 -12.27 22.12 15.64
CA THR A 143 -12.16 23.59 15.54
C THR A 143 -13.53 24.30 15.59
N LEU A 144 -14.58 23.69 15.03
CA LEU A 144 -15.92 24.27 14.98
C LEU A 144 -16.78 23.94 16.22
N ASN A 145 -16.56 22.81 16.89
CA ASN A 145 -17.29 22.41 18.11
C ASN A 145 -16.58 22.79 19.41
N SER A 146 -15.27 23.08 19.36
CA SER A 146 -14.53 23.56 20.53
C SER A 146 -14.74 25.06 20.65
N ASP A 147 -15.39 25.47 21.73
CA ASP A 147 -15.45 26.86 22.19
C ASP A 147 -14.07 27.30 22.76
N GLN A 148 -13.05 27.20 21.89
CA GLN A 148 -11.64 27.63 21.94
C GLN A 148 -10.64 26.91 22.88
N PRO A 149 -9.38 26.81 22.41
CA PRO A 149 -8.33 27.75 22.86
C PRO A 149 -7.49 28.24 21.67
N ASN A 150 -7.15 29.51 21.46
CA ASN A 150 -5.93 30.10 22.05
C ASN A 150 -5.69 31.58 21.60
N ILE A 151 -6.70 32.38 21.18
CA ILE A 151 -6.44 33.82 20.91
C ILE A 151 -7.57 34.82 21.24
N LEU A 152 -8.85 34.50 21.01
CA LEU A 152 -9.92 35.47 21.32
C LEU A 152 -10.22 35.62 22.82
N ASN A 153 -9.96 34.59 23.63
CA ASN A 153 -10.12 34.72 25.09
C ASN A 153 -8.97 35.48 25.76
N TYR A 154 -7.78 35.56 25.13
CA TYR A 154 -6.70 36.39 25.67
C TYR A 154 -7.04 37.86 25.57
N GLU A 155 -7.63 38.27 24.45
CA GLU A 155 -8.05 39.66 24.24
C GLU A 155 -9.14 40.07 25.24
N ARG A 156 -10.13 39.20 25.48
CA ARG A 156 -11.20 39.45 26.44
C ARG A 156 -10.71 39.45 27.90
N ASN A 157 -9.82 38.53 28.25
CA ASN A 157 -9.23 38.48 29.59
C ASN A 157 -8.28 39.66 29.83
N LEU A 158 -7.55 40.10 28.80
CA LEU A 158 -6.69 41.28 28.86
C LEU A 158 -7.51 42.57 28.98
N GLN A 159 -8.58 42.73 28.22
CA GLN A 159 -9.52 43.86 28.35
C GLN A 159 -10.18 43.90 29.72
N ASN A 160 -10.66 42.77 30.24
CA ASN A 160 -11.25 42.72 31.58
C ASN A 160 -10.23 43.11 32.65
N LYS A 161 -8.95 42.77 32.48
CA LYS A 161 -7.87 43.22 33.38
C LYS A 161 -7.66 44.73 33.32
N TYR A 162 -7.63 45.34 32.14
CA TYR A 162 -7.54 46.80 32.02
C TYR A 162 -8.75 47.52 32.63
N ALA A 163 -9.97 47.01 32.38
CA ALA A 163 -11.19 47.58 32.98
C ALA A 163 -11.19 47.47 34.51
N SER A 164 -10.72 46.35 35.06
CA SER A 164 -10.55 46.20 36.52
C SER A 164 -9.45 47.10 37.07
N TRP A 165 -8.39 47.35 36.30
CA TRP A 165 -7.28 48.21 36.72
C TRP A 165 -7.67 49.69 36.79
N GLU A 166 -8.48 50.17 35.84
CA GLU A 166 -9.03 51.53 35.90
C GLU A 166 -9.96 51.71 37.12
N GLN A 167 -10.76 50.70 37.45
CA GLN A 167 -11.61 50.75 38.64
C GLN A 167 -10.78 50.79 39.93
N GLU A 168 -9.68 50.03 40.01
CA GLU A 168 -8.77 50.05 41.16
C GLU A 168 -8.03 51.39 41.28
N LEU A 169 -7.57 51.99 40.18
CA LEU A 169 -6.94 53.31 40.18
C LEU A 169 -7.93 54.39 40.60
N THR A 170 -9.16 54.36 40.09
CA THR A 170 -10.18 55.35 40.43
C THR A 170 -10.54 55.28 41.92
N GLN A 171 -10.66 54.08 42.48
CA GLN A 171 -10.87 53.91 43.93
C GLN A 171 -9.67 54.39 44.75
N ARG A 172 -8.45 54.18 44.27
CA ARG A 172 -7.23 54.69 44.93
C ARG A 172 -7.12 56.21 44.87
N GLU A 173 -7.45 56.84 43.74
CA GLU A 173 -7.50 58.30 43.67
C GLU A 173 -8.60 58.89 44.55
N GLN A 174 -9.78 58.25 44.61
CA GLN A 174 -10.86 58.69 45.50
C GLN A 174 -10.45 58.59 46.97
N THR A 175 -9.84 57.48 47.37
CA THR A 175 -9.36 57.31 48.75
C THR A 175 -8.18 58.22 49.09
N VAL A 176 -7.28 58.51 48.15
CA VAL A 176 -6.22 59.52 48.34
C VAL A 176 -6.82 60.91 48.45
N ARG A 177 -7.78 61.28 47.60
CA ARG A 177 -8.45 62.59 47.61
C ARG A 177 -9.29 62.81 48.88
N GLU A 178 -9.93 61.78 49.40
CA GLU A 178 -10.62 61.81 50.69
C GLU A 178 -9.62 62.02 51.83
N LYS A 179 -8.49 61.30 51.82
CA LYS A 179 -7.42 61.49 52.81
C LYS A 179 -6.72 62.85 52.69
N GLU A 180 -6.54 63.38 51.48
CA GLU A 180 -6.03 64.74 51.24
C GLU A 180 -7.02 65.80 51.74
N ARG A 181 -8.33 65.56 51.59
CA ARG A 181 -9.38 66.44 52.12
C ARG A 181 -9.47 66.37 53.65
N GLU A 182 -9.21 65.22 54.26
CA GLU A 182 -9.11 65.04 55.72
C GLU A 182 -7.83 65.66 56.31
N LEU A 183 -6.72 65.66 55.57
CA LEU A 183 -5.41 66.15 56.04
C LEU A 183 -5.06 67.58 55.60
N HIS A 184 -5.87 68.22 54.74
CA HIS A 184 -5.72 69.60 54.27
C HIS A 184 -4.29 69.95 53.78
N ILE A 185 -3.69 69.05 52.98
CA ILE A 185 -2.39 69.28 52.35
C ILE A 185 -2.63 69.83 50.94
N GLU A 186 -2.87 71.12 50.84
CA GLU A 186 -2.72 71.86 49.59
C GLU A 186 -1.36 72.57 49.61
N ASN A 187 -0.50 72.24 48.63
CA ASN A 187 0.72 72.95 48.25
C ASN A 187 1.94 72.89 49.20
N THR A 188 2.76 71.83 49.10
CA THR A 188 4.21 71.92 49.36
C THR A 188 4.99 71.14 48.30
N GLY A 189 5.46 71.84 47.28
CA GLY A 189 6.20 71.19 46.18
C GLY A 189 6.81 72.14 45.18
N ASN A 190 7.28 73.32 45.60
CA ASN A 190 8.15 74.16 44.79
C ASN A 190 9.34 74.61 45.62
N THR A 191 10.41 73.84 45.65
CA THR A 191 11.77 74.32 45.95
C THR A 191 12.77 73.29 45.41
N GLY A 192 13.67 73.72 44.53
CA GLY A 192 14.95 73.03 44.36
C GLY A 192 15.41 72.79 42.93
N ASN A 193 15.61 73.84 42.14
CA ASN A 193 16.55 73.81 41.03
C ASN A 193 17.64 74.88 41.19
N THR A 194 18.88 74.42 41.03
CA THR A 194 20.18 75.11 40.85
C THR A 194 20.89 75.67 42.08
N GLU A 195 21.84 74.88 42.60
CA GLU A 195 23.11 75.37 43.13
C GLU A 195 24.00 75.85 41.98
N THR A 196 24.61 77.04 42.10
CA THR A 196 26.08 77.25 42.06
C THR A 196 26.41 78.73 42.23
N GLU A 197 27.01 79.06 43.37
CA GLU A 197 27.85 80.24 43.55
C GLU A 197 29.11 80.13 42.67
N VAL A 198 29.54 81.22 42.04
CA VAL A 198 30.97 81.53 41.93
C VAL A 198 31.17 83.02 42.23
N SER A 199 32.12 83.24 43.11
CA SER A 199 32.56 84.46 43.78
C SER A 199 33.45 85.37 42.92
N GLN A 200 33.26 86.68 43.07
CA GLN A 200 34.29 87.75 43.15
C GLN A 200 33.50 89.03 43.51
N ASN A 201 33.61 89.58 44.72
CA ASN A 201 34.80 90.11 45.38
C ASN A 201 34.63 90.17 46.90
#